data_AF-A0A926JVJ5-F1
#
_entry.id   AF-A0A926JVJ5-F1
#
_cell.length_a   1.000
_cell.length_b   1.000
_cell.length_c   1.000
_cell.angle_alpha   90.00
_cell.angle_beta   90.00
_cell.angle_gamma   90.00
#
_symmetry.space_group_name_H-M   'P 1'
#
loop_
_entity.id
_entity.type
_entity.pdbx_description
1 polymer ?
#
loop_
_entity_poly.entity_id
_entity_poly.type
_entity_poly.pdbx_seq_one_letter_code
_entity_poly.pdbx_strand_id
1 'polypeptide(L)'
;MTKYNLYKAKESIKKKVRARERKRRLNTYKRISIAAMALLFIGFAFNWVYRDKEAPEPSDKIVVGSDKAVLTLENGDQVALTKGKSFRKGTLNSNGEQLVYSKQGPAGKKAGKILYHDLTVPRGGQFSVKLSDGTKVWLNSDTKLKYPSAFREGQTREVELVYGEAYFEVSPGSAHKGSGFSVISNDQRINVLGTEFNISAYTDDKEIVTTLAGGKIALEKGEVHKILHPDQQSRVDKATGNVQIVNVDASRAILWVNGVFVFEDESLDEIMKALSRWYDIKVVFELAERKDFIFTGILERTRSIDDILDLIEVAGQGEVKFEIRDKTVHIK
;
A
#
# COMPACT_ATOMS: atom_id res chain seq x y z
N MET A 1 -18.93 -77.55 -60.80
CA MET A 1 -18.86 -76.20 -60.21
C MET A 1 -19.50 -76.23 -58.82
N THR A 2 -18.67 -76.22 -57.78
CA THR A 2 -19.10 -76.26 -56.38
C THR A 2 -19.76 -74.92 -56.02
N LYS A 3 -21.07 -74.90 -55.77
CA LYS A 3 -21.79 -73.68 -55.38
C LYS A 3 -21.22 -73.15 -54.06
N TYR A 4 -20.50 -72.03 -54.15
CA TYR A 4 -19.91 -71.33 -53.02
C TYR A 4 -21.02 -70.94 -52.03
N ASN A 5 -20.94 -71.41 -50.78
CA ASN A 5 -21.96 -71.14 -49.76
C ASN A 5 -21.80 -69.71 -49.22
N LEU A 6 -22.40 -68.76 -49.97
CA LEU A 6 -22.37 -67.33 -49.71
C LEU A 6 -22.87 -66.95 -48.30
N TYR A 7 -23.75 -67.77 -47.71
CA TYR A 7 -24.31 -67.53 -46.38
C TYR A 7 -23.24 -67.70 -45.28
N LYS A 8 -22.52 -68.83 -45.28
CA LYS A 8 -21.42 -69.08 -44.33
C LYS A 8 -20.28 -68.05 -44.50
N ALA A 9 -20.01 -67.63 -45.73
CA ALA A 9 -19.02 -66.58 -46.00
C ALA A 9 -19.44 -65.24 -45.35
N LYS A 10 -20.70 -64.79 -45.57
CA LYS A 10 -21.23 -63.55 -44.97
C LYS A 10 -21.24 -63.59 -43.43
N GLU A 11 -21.57 -64.73 -42.84
CA GLU A 11 -21.60 -64.88 -41.37
C GLU A 11 -20.19 -64.82 -40.77
N SER A 12 -19.21 -65.47 -41.41
CA SER A 12 -17.80 -65.41 -40.97
C SER A 12 -17.22 -63.98 -41.06
N ILE A 13 -17.59 -63.22 -42.10
CA ILE A 13 -17.21 -61.82 -42.25
C ILE A 13 -17.87 -60.97 -41.16
N LYS A 14 -19.19 -61.11 -40.92
CA LYS A 14 -19.88 -60.40 -39.83
C LYS A 14 -19.26 -60.68 -38.46
N LYS A 15 -18.87 -61.93 -38.18
CA LYS A 15 -18.21 -62.30 -36.91
C LYS A 15 -16.83 -61.66 -36.79
N LYS A 16 -16.03 -61.64 -37.86
CA LYS A 16 -14.72 -60.95 -37.90
C LYS A 16 -14.85 -59.43 -37.74
N VAL A 17 -15.86 -58.80 -38.37
CA VAL A 17 -16.14 -57.36 -38.23
C VAL A 17 -16.53 -57.02 -36.79
N ARG A 18 -17.48 -57.76 -36.19
CA ARG A 18 -17.88 -57.56 -34.79
C ARG A 18 -16.72 -57.74 -33.80
N ALA A 19 -15.85 -58.73 -34.03
CA ALA A 19 -14.66 -58.94 -33.21
C ALA A 19 -13.66 -57.76 -33.34
N ARG A 20 -13.48 -57.22 -34.55
CA ARG A 20 -12.62 -56.05 -34.80
C ARG A 20 -13.18 -54.78 -34.16
N GLU A 21 -14.50 -54.57 -34.22
CA GLU A 21 -15.18 -53.46 -33.56
C GLU A 21 -15.10 -53.54 -32.03
N ARG A 22 -15.30 -54.74 -31.44
CA ARG A 22 -15.13 -54.96 -30.00
C ARG A 22 -13.69 -54.65 -29.56
N LYS A 23 -12.69 -55.12 -30.30
CA LYS A 23 -11.27 -54.83 -30.01
C LYS A 23 -10.96 -53.33 -30.14
N ARG A 24 -11.55 -52.64 -31.12
CA ARG A 24 -11.40 -51.19 -31.29
C ARG A 24 -12.02 -50.41 -30.13
N ARG A 25 -13.25 -50.77 -29.71
CA ARG A 25 -13.91 -50.15 -28.54
C ARG A 25 -13.10 -50.36 -27.25
N LEU A 26 -12.60 -51.57 -27.00
CA LEU A 26 -11.73 -51.87 -25.86
C LEU A 26 -10.44 -51.03 -25.86
N ASN A 27 -9.80 -50.86 -27.02
CA ASN A 27 -8.62 -50.00 -27.12
C ASN A 27 -8.95 -48.52 -26.92
N THR A 28 -10.14 -48.06 -27.35
CA THR A 28 -10.60 -46.70 -27.08
C THR A 28 -10.84 -46.48 -25.57
N TYR A 29 -11.52 -47.42 -24.87
CA TYR A 29 -11.71 -47.31 -23.43
C TYR A 29 -10.39 -47.32 -22.65
N LYS A 30 -9.41 -48.14 -23.07
CA LYS A 30 -8.05 -48.12 -22.47
C LYS A 30 -7.35 -46.79 -22.66
N ARG A 31 -7.49 -46.14 -23.82
CA ARG A 31 -6.90 -44.82 -24.08
C ARG A 31 -7.58 -43.73 -23.24
N ILE A 32 -8.90 -43.79 -23.10
CA ILE A 32 -9.67 -42.86 -22.26
C ILE A 32 -9.28 -43.03 -20.78
N SER A 33 -9.14 -44.27 -20.29
CA SER A 33 -8.74 -44.50 -18.90
C SER A 33 -7.33 -44.00 -18.60
N ILE A 34 -6.38 -44.16 -19.53
CA ILE A 34 -5.02 -43.63 -19.39
C ILE A 34 -5.04 -42.09 -19.34
N ALA A 35 -5.81 -41.44 -20.22
CA ALA A 35 -5.95 -39.98 -20.20
C ALA A 35 -6.59 -39.46 -18.90
N ALA A 36 -7.62 -40.16 -18.39
CA ALA A 36 -8.27 -39.80 -17.13
C ALA A 36 -7.32 -39.94 -15.94
N MET A 37 -6.50 -41.00 -15.89
CA MET A 37 -5.47 -41.17 -14.85
C MET A 37 -4.40 -40.08 -14.94
N ALA A 38 -3.97 -39.70 -16.14
CA ALA A 38 -3.01 -38.60 -16.31
C ALA A 38 -3.57 -37.26 -15.81
N LEU A 39 -4.85 -36.96 -16.08
CA LEU A 39 -5.51 -35.76 -15.57
C LEU A 39 -5.65 -35.77 -14.05
N LEU A 40 -5.95 -36.92 -13.44
CA LEU A 40 -5.98 -37.06 -11.99
C LEU A 40 -4.59 -36.86 -11.38
N PHE A 41 -3.54 -37.41 -11.99
CA PHE A 41 -2.15 -37.20 -11.54
C PHE A 41 -1.72 -35.73 -11.69
N ILE A 42 -2.07 -35.07 -12.80
CA ILE A 42 -1.79 -33.65 -12.99
C ILE A 42 -2.56 -32.82 -11.96
N GLY A 43 -3.84 -33.12 -11.72
CA GLY A 43 -4.65 -32.45 -10.71
C GLY A 43 -4.11 -32.65 -9.30
N PHE A 44 -3.62 -33.85 -8.97
CA PHE A 44 -3.01 -34.15 -7.69
C PHE A 44 -1.64 -33.48 -7.53
N ALA A 45 -0.80 -33.48 -8.57
CA ALA A 45 0.47 -32.77 -8.58
C ALA A 45 0.29 -31.26 -8.50
N PHE A 46 -0.73 -30.71 -9.19
CA PHE A 46 -1.09 -29.30 -9.10
C PHE A 46 -1.60 -28.97 -7.70
N ASN A 47 -2.47 -29.80 -7.11
CA ASN A 47 -2.89 -29.60 -5.73
C ASN A 47 -1.69 -29.67 -4.77
N TRP A 48 -0.81 -30.66 -4.90
CA TRP A 48 0.36 -30.82 -4.04
C TRP A 48 1.35 -29.64 -4.15
N VAL A 49 1.65 -29.17 -5.36
CA VAL A 49 2.54 -28.00 -5.60
C VAL A 49 1.92 -26.69 -5.09
N TYR A 50 0.60 -26.56 -5.10
CA TYR A 50 -0.08 -25.35 -4.64
C TYR A 50 -0.57 -25.40 -3.18
N ARG A 51 -0.60 -26.58 -2.56
CA ARG A 51 -1.02 -26.79 -1.17
C ARG A 51 0.08 -26.47 -0.16
N ASP A 52 1.35 -26.55 -0.57
CA ASP A 52 2.52 -26.22 0.27
C ASP A 52 3.02 -24.77 0.10
N LYS A 53 2.25 -23.90 -0.57
CA LYS A 53 2.39 -22.46 -0.33
C LYS A 53 1.65 -22.11 0.94
N GLU A 54 2.19 -22.55 2.08
CA GLU A 54 1.81 -22.02 3.38
C GLU A 54 1.92 -20.49 3.30
N ALA A 55 0.79 -19.80 3.51
CA ALA A 55 0.83 -18.41 3.88
C ALA A 55 1.70 -18.33 5.15
N PRO A 56 2.63 -17.35 5.27
CA PRO A 56 3.41 -17.22 6.48
C PRO A 56 2.45 -17.18 7.67
N GLU A 57 2.63 -18.09 8.63
CA GLU A 57 1.84 -18.05 9.87
C GLU A 57 1.92 -16.65 10.47
N PRO A 58 0.81 -16.11 11.00
CA PRO A 58 0.86 -14.84 11.71
C PRO A 58 1.80 -15.00 12.91
N SER A 59 3.02 -14.50 12.77
CA SER A 59 3.94 -14.36 13.88
C SER A 59 3.30 -13.42 14.90
N ASP A 60 2.97 -13.90 16.09
CA ASP A 60 2.47 -13.10 17.22
C ASP A 60 3.50 -12.06 17.69
N LYS A 61 4.76 -12.21 17.28
CA LYS A 61 5.82 -11.24 17.58
C LYS A 61 5.51 -9.89 16.93
N ILE A 62 5.40 -8.85 17.76
CA ILE A 62 5.39 -7.47 17.31
C ILE A 62 6.81 -7.14 16.81
N VAL A 63 6.87 -6.60 15.60
CA VAL A 63 8.14 -6.25 14.95
C VAL A 63 8.13 -4.77 14.63
N VAL A 64 9.32 -4.17 14.65
CA VAL A 64 9.52 -2.79 14.21
C VAL A 64 9.12 -2.67 12.73
N GLY A 65 8.54 -1.52 12.37
CA GLY A 65 8.20 -1.23 10.99
C GLY A 65 9.39 -1.29 10.03
N SER A 66 9.11 -1.49 8.75
CA SER A 66 10.14 -1.68 7.71
C SER A 66 9.71 -1.11 6.37
N ASP A 67 10.63 -1.02 5.42
CA ASP A 67 10.31 -0.56 4.06
C ASP A 67 9.50 -1.64 3.31
N LYS A 68 8.21 -1.37 3.11
CA LYS A 68 7.30 -2.25 2.36
C LYS A 68 6.10 -1.49 1.79
N ALA A 69 5.70 -1.84 0.58
CA ALA A 69 4.51 -1.32 -0.08
C ALA A 69 3.94 -2.33 -1.09
N VAL A 70 2.71 -2.06 -1.55
CA VAL A 70 2.08 -2.75 -2.68
C VAL A 70 1.80 -1.71 -3.76
N LEU A 71 2.39 -1.91 -4.94
CA LEU A 71 2.08 -1.13 -6.14
C LEU A 71 0.95 -1.83 -6.90
N THR A 72 -0.17 -1.15 -7.05
CA THR A 72 -1.28 -1.59 -7.92
C THR A 72 -1.20 -0.82 -9.24
N LEU A 73 -1.05 -1.56 -10.34
CA LEU A 73 -0.95 -1.02 -11.69
C LEU A 73 -2.33 -0.71 -12.30
N GLU A 74 -2.34 -0.06 -13.45
CA GLU A 74 -3.54 0.38 -14.15
C GLU A 74 -4.48 -0.76 -14.56
N ASN A 75 -3.94 -1.97 -14.68
CA ASN A 75 -4.68 -3.19 -15.02
C ASN A 75 -5.14 -3.97 -13.78
N GLY A 76 -4.86 -3.47 -12.57
CA GLY A 76 -5.17 -4.13 -11.30
C GLY A 76 -4.09 -5.11 -10.80
N ASP A 77 -3.01 -5.32 -11.57
CA ASP A 77 -1.90 -6.16 -11.11
C ASP A 77 -1.27 -5.57 -9.85
N GLN A 78 -1.02 -6.40 -8.85
CA GLN A 78 -0.35 -6.01 -7.62
C GLN A 78 1.08 -6.53 -7.57
N VAL A 79 2.01 -5.64 -7.19
CA VAL A 79 3.42 -5.93 -7.02
C VAL A 79 3.82 -5.59 -5.59
N ALA A 80 4.21 -6.61 -4.82
CA ALA A 80 4.80 -6.39 -3.52
C ALA A 80 6.21 -5.81 -3.67
N LEU A 81 6.45 -4.65 -3.06
CA LEU A 81 7.73 -3.97 -2.97
C LEU A 81 8.22 -4.13 -1.55
N THR A 82 9.26 -4.94 -1.34
CA THR A 82 9.80 -5.22 -0.01
C THR A 82 11.32 -5.16 -0.07
N LYS A 83 11.93 -4.72 1.03
CA LYS A 83 13.39 -4.69 1.17
C LYS A 83 14.07 -5.98 0.69
N GLY A 84 15.15 -5.83 -0.08
CA GLY A 84 15.92 -6.95 -0.62
C GLY A 84 15.35 -7.57 -1.90
N LYS A 85 14.18 -7.15 -2.40
CA LYS A 85 13.63 -7.57 -3.70
C LYS A 85 13.65 -6.41 -4.68
N SER A 86 14.38 -6.57 -5.77
CA SER A 86 14.33 -5.60 -6.87
C SER A 86 13.15 -5.87 -7.79
N PHE A 87 12.56 -4.80 -8.32
CA PHE A 87 11.48 -4.86 -9.29
C PHE A 87 11.80 -3.93 -10.46
N ARG A 88 11.57 -4.40 -11.70
CA ARG A 88 11.69 -3.58 -12.91
C ARG A 88 10.59 -3.94 -13.90
N LYS A 89 9.86 -2.92 -14.38
CA LYS A 89 8.83 -3.06 -15.44
C LYS A 89 8.72 -1.76 -16.23
N GLY A 90 9.21 -1.75 -17.48
CA GLY A 90 9.20 -0.56 -18.31
C GLY A 90 9.99 0.60 -17.66
N THR A 91 9.32 1.71 -17.36
CA THR A 91 9.91 2.89 -16.70
C THR A 91 9.98 2.77 -15.18
N LEU A 92 9.37 1.73 -14.60
CA LEU A 92 9.33 1.47 -13.16
C LEU A 92 10.57 0.69 -12.72
N ASN A 93 11.23 1.18 -11.68
CA ASN A 93 12.33 0.51 -11.01
C ASN A 93 12.16 0.62 -9.50
N SER A 94 12.35 -0.46 -8.75
CA SER A 94 12.42 -0.42 -7.30
C SER A 94 13.55 -1.30 -6.78
N ASN A 95 14.20 -0.82 -5.71
CA ASN A 95 15.21 -1.56 -4.94
C ASN A 95 14.61 -2.19 -3.67
N GLY A 96 13.30 -2.09 -3.45
CA GLY A 96 12.63 -2.57 -2.23
C GLY A 96 12.53 -1.54 -1.10
N GLU A 97 13.12 -0.35 -1.25
CA GLU A 97 13.01 0.78 -0.30
C GLU A 97 12.40 2.03 -0.97
N GLN A 98 12.61 2.15 -2.29
CA GLN A 98 12.10 3.24 -3.10
C GLN A 98 11.56 2.71 -4.44
N LEU A 99 10.47 3.29 -4.92
CA LEU A 99 10.01 3.16 -6.30
C LEU A 99 10.42 4.39 -7.12
N VAL A 100 10.96 4.20 -8.32
CA VAL A 100 11.46 5.27 -9.19
C VAL A 100 10.85 5.13 -10.58
N TYR A 101 10.25 6.23 -11.04
CA TYR A 101 9.83 6.40 -12.43
C TYR A 101 10.97 7.07 -13.21
N SER A 102 11.52 6.38 -14.20
CA SER A 102 12.57 6.95 -15.05
C SER A 102 12.01 8.04 -15.98
N LYS A 103 12.77 9.12 -16.18
CA LYS A 103 12.44 10.26 -17.05
C LYS A 103 12.40 9.94 -18.55
N GLN A 104 12.49 8.68 -18.96
CA GLN A 104 12.47 8.34 -20.38
C GLN A 104 11.05 8.49 -20.93
N GLY A 105 10.97 9.21 -22.05
CA GLY A 105 9.75 9.69 -22.71
C GLY A 105 8.65 8.66 -22.98
N PRO A 106 7.54 9.10 -23.56
CA PRO A 106 6.18 8.71 -23.19
C PRO A 106 5.92 7.21 -23.38
N ALA A 107 6.16 6.41 -22.34
CA ALA A 107 5.63 5.05 -22.24
C ALA A 107 4.10 5.04 -21.97
N GLY A 108 3.43 6.20 -22.09
CA GLY A 108 1.98 6.39 -21.91
C GLY A 108 1.25 6.99 -23.12
N LYS A 109 1.89 7.15 -24.29
CA LYS A 109 1.16 7.49 -25.54
C LYS A 109 0.48 6.26 -26.14
N LYS A 110 -0.27 5.50 -25.33
CA LYS A 110 -1.37 4.67 -25.86
C LYS A 110 -2.66 5.48 -25.67
N ALA A 111 -3.12 6.07 -26.76
CA ALA A 111 -4.48 6.57 -26.94
C ALA A 111 -5.04 7.52 -25.86
N GLY A 112 -4.36 8.62 -25.54
CA GLY A 112 -5.01 9.79 -24.90
C GLY A 112 -5.60 9.60 -23.50
N LYS A 113 -5.32 8.49 -22.80
CA LYS A 113 -5.81 8.21 -21.43
C LYS A 113 -4.64 8.26 -20.43
N ILE A 114 -4.83 8.96 -19.31
CA ILE A 114 -3.89 8.94 -18.18
C ILE A 114 -4.08 7.61 -17.45
N LEU A 115 -3.01 6.86 -17.26
CA LEU A 115 -3.01 5.63 -16.46
C LEU A 115 -2.63 5.99 -15.03
N TYR A 116 -3.32 5.39 -14.06
CA TYR A 116 -3.11 5.65 -12.64
C TYR A 116 -2.58 4.39 -11.96
N HIS A 117 -1.69 4.61 -10.99
CA HIS A 117 -1.23 3.58 -10.08
C HIS A 117 -1.59 3.97 -8.64
N ASP A 118 -1.79 2.96 -7.81
CA ASP A 118 -1.90 3.13 -6.36
C ASP A 118 -0.65 2.57 -5.69
N LEU A 119 -0.06 3.33 -4.78
CA LEU A 119 0.98 2.86 -3.87
C LEU A 119 0.40 2.78 -2.47
N THR A 120 0.24 1.57 -1.96
CA THR A 120 -0.34 1.29 -0.65
C THR A 120 0.75 0.82 0.31
N VAL A 121 0.98 1.57 1.37
CA VAL A 121 1.86 1.20 2.48
C VAL A 121 0.99 0.61 3.58
N PRO A 122 1.12 -0.69 3.89
CA PRO A 122 0.39 -1.30 4.99
C PRO A 122 0.91 -0.82 6.35
N ARG A 123 0.19 -1.14 7.43
CA ARG A 123 0.70 -1.01 8.79
C ARG A 123 2.02 -1.78 8.96
N GLY A 124 2.87 -1.27 9.85
CA GLY A 124 4.24 -1.74 10.02
C GLY A 124 5.17 -1.39 8.86
N GLY A 125 4.75 -0.46 8.00
CA GLY A 125 5.39 -0.15 6.72
C GLY A 125 5.76 1.32 6.59
N GLN A 126 6.79 1.63 5.84
CA GLN A 126 6.98 2.94 5.22
C GLN A 126 7.49 2.72 3.79
N PHE A 127 7.40 3.74 2.94
CA PHE A 127 7.95 3.64 1.61
C PHE A 127 8.20 4.99 0.97
N SER A 128 9.01 5.04 -0.09
CA SER A 128 9.18 6.25 -0.88
C SER A 128 8.98 6.02 -2.37
N VAL A 129 8.53 7.06 -3.07
CA VAL A 129 8.41 7.07 -4.52
C VAL A 129 8.96 8.36 -5.11
N LYS A 130 9.73 8.24 -6.19
CA LYS A 130 10.11 9.35 -7.07
C LYS A 130 9.24 9.30 -8.31
N LEU A 131 8.30 10.25 -8.40
CA LEU A 131 7.32 10.38 -9.48
C LEU A 131 8.00 10.76 -10.80
N SER A 132 7.26 10.67 -11.91
CA SER A 132 7.80 10.90 -13.26
C SER A 132 8.30 12.33 -13.50
N ASP A 133 7.76 13.32 -12.77
CA ASP A 133 8.21 14.71 -12.81
C ASP A 133 9.47 14.95 -11.94
N GLY A 134 9.87 13.97 -11.14
CA GLY A 134 10.99 14.06 -10.21
C GLY A 134 10.62 14.45 -8.79
N THR A 135 9.34 14.74 -8.51
CA THR A 135 8.82 14.92 -7.15
C THR A 135 9.07 13.66 -6.33
N LYS A 136 9.57 13.82 -5.10
CA LYS A 136 9.75 12.71 -4.18
C LYS A 136 8.65 12.74 -3.13
N VAL A 137 8.13 11.57 -2.81
CA VAL A 137 7.09 11.39 -1.81
C VAL A 137 7.50 10.27 -0.88
N TRP A 138 7.47 10.53 0.41
CA TRP A 138 7.59 9.52 1.46
C TRP A 138 6.20 9.26 2.02
N LEU A 139 5.87 7.99 2.22
CA LEU A 139 4.58 7.54 2.71
C LEU A 139 4.82 6.81 4.03
N ASN A 140 4.09 7.22 5.07
CA ASN A 140 4.16 6.60 6.37
C ASN A 140 3.31 5.30 6.39
N SER A 141 3.29 4.59 7.52
CA SER A 141 2.44 3.42 7.72
C SER A 141 0.98 3.73 7.42
N ASP A 142 0.25 2.73 6.92
CA ASP A 142 -1.20 2.82 6.69
C ASP A 142 -1.59 4.00 5.76
N THR A 143 -0.90 4.09 4.63
CA THR A 143 -1.05 5.20 3.68
C THR A 143 -1.32 4.70 2.27
N LYS A 144 -2.21 5.38 1.55
CA LYS A 144 -2.48 5.10 0.13
C LYS A 144 -2.38 6.37 -0.71
N LEU A 145 -1.44 6.38 -1.64
CA LEU A 145 -1.27 7.43 -2.63
C LEU A 145 -1.67 6.92 -4.01
N LYS A 146 -2.52 7.65 -4.69
CA LYS A 146 -2.91 7.43 -6.08
C LYS A 146 -2.34 8.54 -6.96
N TYR A 147 -1.73 8.17 -8.06
CA TYR A 147 -1.02 9.11 -8.91
C TYR A 147 -0.90 8.61 -10.34
N PRO A 148 -0.75 9.50 -11.33
CA PRO A 148 -0.60 9.10 -12.71
C PRO A 148 0.78 8.45 -12.95
N SER A 149 0.84 7.45 -13.81
CA SER A 149 2.10 6.81 -14.21
C SER A 149 3.04 7.77 -14.96
N ALA A 150 2.48 8.82 -15.57
CA ALA A 150 3.20 9.96 -16.11
C ALA A 150 2.33 11.22 -16.11
N PHE A 151 2.90 12.35 -15.70
CA PHE A 151 2.24 13.65 -15.82
C PHE A 151 2.22 14.16 -17.26
N ARG A 152 1.13 14.86 -17.62
CA ARG A 152 1.01 15.52 -18.93
C ARG A 152 1.68 16.87 -18.91
N GLU A 153 2.54 17.08 -19.90
CA GLU A 153 3.20 18.37 -20.08
C GLU A 153 2.19 19.49 -20.30
N GLY A 154 2.38 20.62 -19.59
CA GLY A 154 1.48 21.78 -19.67
C GLY A 154 0.16 21.65 -18.91
N GLN A 155 -0.11 20.52 -18.24
CA GLN A 155 -1.25 20.35 -17.34
C GLN A 155 -0.78 20.30 -15.88
N THR A 156 -1.66 20.64 -14.94
CA THR A 156 -1.40 20.51 -13.50
C THR A 156 -1.02 19.09 -13.14
N ARG A 157 0.05 18.94 -12.35
CA ARG A 157 0.53 17.65 -11.87
C ARG A 157 -0.26 17.28 -10.62
N GLU A 158 -1.26 16.41 -10.76
CA GLU A 158 -2.18 16.07 -9.67
C GLU A 158 -1.96 14.65 -9.13
N VAL A 159 -1.94 14.52 -7.81
CA VAL A 159 -1.96 13.25 -7.08
C VAL A 159 -3.04 13.28 -6.00
N GLU A 160 -3.46 12.12 -5.54
CA GLU A 160 -4.49 11.94 -4.52
C GLU A 160 -3.93 11.13 -3.35
N LEU A 161 -3.81 11.77 -2.18
CA LEU A 161 -3.59 11.06 -0.93
C LEU A 161 -4.95 10.54 -0.46
N VAL A 162 -5.25 9.28 -0.74
CA VAL A 162 -6.56 8.68 -0.47
C VAL A 162 -6.78 8.59 1.04
N TYR A 163 -5.74 8.24 1.78
CA TYR A 163 -5.65 8.30 3.24
C TYR A 163 -4.20 8.16 3.68
N GLY A 164 -3.91 8.50 4.93
CA GLY A 164 -2.63 8.28 5.56
C GLY A 164 -1.79 9.55 5.69
N GLU A 165 -0.48 9.38 5.80
CA GLU A 165 0.46 10.50 5.94
C GLU A 165 1.56 10.42 4.88
N ALA A 166 1.83 11.57 4.26
CA ALA A 166 2.87 11.69 3.26
C ALA A 166 3.62 13.01 3.35
N TYR A 167 4.94 12.93 3.17
CA TYR A 167 5.84 14.06 3.02
C TYR A 167 6.20 14.22 1.54
N PHE A 168 6.12 15.45 1.04
CA PHE A 168 6.34 15.79 -0.36
C PHE A 168 7.52 16.76 -0.51
N GLU A 169 8.51 16.38 -1.31
CA GLU A 169 9.49 17.29 -1.92
C GLU A 169 9.11 17.51 -3.38
N VAL A 170 8.34 18.57 -3.64
CA VAL A 170 7.77 18.82 -4.97
C VAL A 170 8.80 19.42 -5.92
N SER A 171 8.96 18.79 -7.09
CA SER A 171 9.83 19.32 -8.15
C SER A 171 9.34 20.72 -8.59
N PRO A 172 10.24 21.73 -8.67
CA PRO A 172 9.87 23.08 -9.04
C PRO A 172 9.13 23.15 -10.38
N GLY A 173 8.06 23.93 -10.45
CA GLY A 173 7.24 24.13 -11.65
C GLY A 173 8.03 24.77 -12.79
N SER A 174 9.11 25.51 -12.50
CA SER A 174 10.05 26.01 -13.51
C SER A 174 10.71 24.88 -14.32
N ALA A 175 10.90 23.70 -13.73
CA ALA A 175 11.37 22.51 -14.44
C ALA A 175 10.28 21.85 -15.31
N HIS A 176 9.03 22.34 -15.22
CA HIS A 176 7.82 21.77 -15.83
C HIS A 176 6.96 22.84 -16.53
N LYS A 177 7.59 23.81 -17.20
CA LYS A 177 6.92 24.90 -17.96
C LYS A 177 5.94 25.73 -17.13
N GLY A 178 6.20 25.90 -15.84
CA GLY A 178 5.34 26.62 -14.91
C GLY A 178 4.13 25.82 -14.42
N SER A 179 4.00 24.54 -14.76
CA SER A 179 2.91 23.70 -14.26
C SER A 179 2.96 23.55 -12.74
N GLY A 180 1.81 23.79 -12.09
CA GLY A 180 1.64 23.56 -10.66
C GLY A 180 1.60 22.07 -10.30
N PHE A 181 1.62 21.81 -9.01
CA PHE A 181 1.41 20.49 -8.43
C PHE A 181 0.26 20.57 -7.43
N SER A 182 -0.61 19.58 -7.45
CA SER A 182 -1.82 19.54 -6.62
C SER A 182 -1.91 18.20 -5.90
N VAL A 183 -2.14 18.25 -4.58
CA VAL A 183 -2.46 17.09 -3.76
C VAL A 183 -3.91 17.18 -3.33
N ILE A 184 -4.68 16.13 -3.64
CA ILE A 184 -6.08 16.00 -3.23
C ILE A 184 -6.15 15.05 -2.04
N SER A 185 -6.90 15.43 -1.00
CA SER A 185 -7.19 14.57 0.16
C SER A 185 -8.53 14.96 0.76
N ASN A 186 -9.50 14.03 0.84
CA ASN A 186 -10.81 14.24 1.48
C ASN A 186 -11.44 15.62 1.13
N ASP A 187 -11.67 15.90 -0.15
CA ASP A 187 -12.18 17.17 -0.70
C ASP A 187 -11.36 18.44 -0.40
N GLN A 188 -10.19 18.32 0.21
CA GLN A 188 -9.18 19.36 0.32
C GLN A 188 -8.27 19.30 -0.92
N ARG A 189 -7.91 20.46 -1.45
CA ARG A 189 -6.91 20.61 -2.51
C ARG A 189 -5.77 21.49 -2.01
N ILE A 190 -4.55 20.99 -2.17
CA ILE A 190 -3.30 21.69 -1.82
C ILE A 190 -2.56 21.97 -3.11
N ASN A 191 -2.45 23.24 -3.49
CA ASN A 191 -1.78 23.70 -4.70
C ASN A 191 -0.42 24.31 -4.35
N VAL A 192 0.63 23.86 -5.05
CA VAL A 192 2.02 24.28 -4.83
C VAL A 192 2.80 24.41 -6.14
N LEU A 193 3.93 25.12 -6.12
CA LEU A 193 4.82 25.29 -7.28
C LEU A 193 6.21 24.67 -7.11
N GLY A 194 6.57 24.18 -5.91
CA GLY A 194 7.91 23.70 -5.59
C GLY A 194 8.14 23.91 -4.10
N THR A 195 7.75 22.91 -3.31
CA THR A 195 7.39 23.09 -1.90
C THR A 195 7.68 21.80 -1.15
N GLU A 196 8.10 21.95 0.09
CA GLU A 196 8.40 20.89 1.04
C GLU A 196 7.35 20.93 2.14
N PHE A 197 6.51 19.90 2.23
CA PHE A 197 5.40 19.88 3.17
C PHE A 197 4.98 18.45 3.53
N ASN A 198 4.40 18.32 4.72
CA ASN A 198 3.80 17.08 5.21
C ASN A 198 2.27 17.22 5.22
N ILE A 199 1.55 16.16 4.90
CA ILE A 199 0.10 16.05 5.09
C ILE A 199 -0.23 14.74 5.81
N SER A 200 -0.96 14.83 6.92
CA SER A 200 -1.56 13.71 7.65
C SER A 200 -3.08 13.75 7.49
N ALA A 201 -3.64 12.72 6.88
CA ALA A 201 -5.05 12.60 6.50
C ALA A 201 -5.57 11.16 6.72
N TYR A 202 -5.18 10.50 7.82
CA TYR A 202 -5.68 9.17 8.18
C TYR A 202 -7.18 9.17 8.39
N THR A 203 -7.91 8.12 8.00
CA THR A 203 -9.38 8.09 8.08
C THR A 203 -9.93 8.15 9.51
N ASP A 204 -9.20 7.61 10.48
CA ASP A 204 -9.55 7.50 11.90
C ASP A 204 -9.16 8.73 12.73
N ASP A 205 -8.43 9.69 12.16
CA ASP A 205 -8.08 10.95 12.82
C ASP A 205 -9.21 11.98 12.67
N LYS A 206 -9.38 12.85 13.67
CA LYS A 206 -10.43 13.87 13.68
C LYS A 206 -10.14 15.02 12.69
N GLU A 207 -8.87 15.30 12.46
CA GLU A 207 -8.40 16.41 11.63
C GLU A 207 -7.58 15.92 10.43
N ILE A 208 -7.47 16.77 9.41
CA ILE A 208 -6.42 16.69 8.39
C ILE A 208 -5.41 17.78 8.70
N VAL A 209 -4.15 17.41 8.81
CA VAL A 209 -3.08 18.32 9.22
C VAL A 209 -2.09 18.50 8.09
N THR A 210 -1.86 19.73 7.64
CA THR A 210 -0.85 20.05 6.62
C THR A 210 0.19 20.99 7.19
N THR A 211 1.45 20.58 7.24
CA THR A 211 2.57 21.39 7.75
C THR A 211 3.49 21.80 6.61
N LEU A 212 3.75 23.10 6.47
CA LEU A 212 4.62 23.65 5.43
C LEU A 212 6.03 23.92 5.98
N ALA A 213 7.03 23.22 5.45
CA ALA A 213 8.44 23.45 5.81
C ALA A 213 9.14 24.45 4.89
N GLY A 214 8.86 24.41 3.58
CA GLY A 214 9.51 25.31 2.63
C GLY A 214 8.64 25.61 1.42
N GLY A 215 8.62 26.88 0.98
CA GLY A 215 7.84 27.33 -0.17
C GLY A 215 6.52 27.99 0.22
N LYS A 216 5.42 27.65 -0.46
CA LYS A 216 4.09 28.24 -0.26
C LYS A 216 3.00 27.26 -0.66
N ILE A 217 1.98 27.14 0.18
CA ILE A 217 0.77 26.34 -0.11
C ILE A 217 -0.42 27.27 -0.30
N ALA A 218 -1.18 27.02 -1.36
CA ALA A 218 -2.57 27.46 -1.46
C ALA A 218 -3.50 26.27 -1.15
N LEU A 219 -4.22 26.36 -0.05
CA LEU A 219 -5.15 25.35 0.44
C LEU A 219 -6.58 25.77 0.10
N GLU A 220 -7.34 24.83 -0.45
CA GLU A 220 -8.74 24.99 -0.84
C GLU A 220 -9.56 23.87 -0.21
N LYS A 221 -10.67 24.22 0.45
CA LYS A 221 -11.63 23.26 1.04
C LYS A 221 -13.03 23.86 0.94
N GLY A 222 -13.80 23.42 -0.05
CA GLY A 222 -15.06 24.10 -0.41
C GLY A 222 -14.80 25.56 -0.77
N GLU A 223 -15.53 26.48 -0.16
CA GLU A 223 -15.37 27.94 -0.33
C GLU A 223 -14.21 28.52 0.50
N VAL A 224 -13.57 27.73 1.35
CA VAL A 224 -12.47 28.19 2.19
C VAL A 224 -11.16 28.14 1.42
N HIS A 225 -10.53 29.31 1.26
CA HIS A 225 -9.20 29.47 0.68
C HIS A 225 -8.23 30.02 1.72
N LYS A 226 -7.07 29.38 1.87
CA LYS A 226 -6.01 29.77 2.78
C LYS A 226 -4.64 29.71 2.11
N ILE A 227 -3.74 30.59 2.52
CA ILE A 227 -2.33 30.52 2.14
C ILE A 227 -1.54 30.17 3.40
N LEU A 228 -0.67 29.16 3.29
CA LEU A 228 0.30 28.85 4.33
C LEU A 228 1.68 29.36 3.89
N HIS A 229 2.41 29.88 4.87
CA HIS A 229 3.82 30.22 4.81
C HIS A 229 4.65 29.16 5.54
N PRO A 230 5.98 29.10 5.33
CA PRO A 230 6.85 28.24 6.11
C PRO A 230 6.61 28.37 7.62
N ASP A 231 6.75 27.26 8.35
CA ASP A 231 6.48 27.15 9.79
C ASP A 231 5.00 27.36 10.17
N GLN A 232 4.09 27.15 9.21
CA GLN A 232 2.66 27.12 9.45
C GLN A 232 2.07 25.74 9.21
N GLN A 233 1.07 25.41 10.02
CA GLN A 233 0.29 24.20 9.94
C GLN A 233 -1.19 24.55 9.82
N SER A 234 -1.86 23.95 8.83
CA SER A 234 -3.33 23.96 8.79
C SER A 234 -3.88 22.71 9.47
N ARG A 235 -4.98 22.89 10.21
CA ARG A 235 -5.78 21.84 10.82
C ARG A 235 -7.19 21.96 10.31
N VAL A 236 -7.64 20.95 9.59
CA VAL A 236 -8.99 20.87 9.03
C VAL A 236 -9.78 19.86 9.81
N ASP A 237 -10.72 20.32 10.64
CA ASP A 237 -11.64 19.43 11.34
C ASP A 237 -12.58 18.76 10.33
N LYS A 238 -12.62 17.43 10.33
CA LYS A 238 -13.38 16.68 9.31
C LYS A 238 -14.89 16.71 9.52
N ALA A 239 -15.35 16.94 10.76
CA ALA A 239 -16.77 16.95 11.08
C ALA A 239 -17.43 18.28 10.71
N THR A 240 -16.71 19.39 10.92
CA THR A 240 -17.19 20.76 10.74
C THR A 240 -16.66 21.43 9.47
N GLY A 241 -15.55 20.95 8.92
CA GLY A 241 -14.84 21.58 7.81
C GLY A 241 -14.09 22.85 8.22
N ASN A 242 -14.02 23.18 9.52
CA ASN A 242 -13.32 24.36 10.01
C ASN A 242 -11.81 24.24 9.73
N VAL A 243 -11.21 25.33 9.24
CA VAL A 243 -9.79 25.40 8.92
C VAL A 243 -9.10 26.39 9.85
N GLN A 244 -8.25 25.86 10.73
CA GLN A 244 -7.38 26.66 11.59
C GLN A 244 -5.95 26.68 11.03
N ILE A 245 -5.23 27.78 11.25
CA ILE A 245 -3.81 27.91 10.93
C ILE A 245 -3.09 28.29 12.20
N VAL A 246 -2.03 27.55 12.52
CA VAL A 246 -1.18 27.76 13.68
C VAL A 246 0.28 27.80 13.25
N ASN A 247 1.13 28.50 14.02
CA ASN A 247 2.56 28.47 13.82
C ASN A 247 3.14 27.26 14.57
N VAL A 248 4.08 26.56 13.94
CA VAL A 248 4.72 25.35 14.46
C VAL A 248 6.18 25.31 14.03
N ASP A 249 7.00 24.48 14.68
CA ASP A 249 8.31 24.11 14.16
C ASP A 249 8.13 23.04 13.07
N ALA A 250 8.12 23.45 11.79
CA ALA A 250 7.84 22.53 10.68
C ALA A 250 8.91 21.44 10.52
N SER A 251 10.12 21.66 11.03
CA SER A 251 11.19 20.67 10.97
C SER A 251 10.82 19.37 11.69
N ARG A 252 9.99 19.47 12.75
CA ARG A 252 9.53 18.33 13.55
C ARG A 252 8.58 17.42 12.79
N ALA A 253 7.71 17.99 11.95
CA ALA A 253 6.72 17.24 11.18
C ALA A 253 7.34 16.31 10.11
N ILE A 254 8.64 16.45 9.84
CA ILE A 254 9.36 15.67 8.83
C ILE A 254 10.32 14.66 9.49
N LEU A 255 10.55 14.75 10.80
CA LEU A 255 11.50 13.87 11.51
C LEU A 255 11.13 12.38 11.44
N TRP A 256 9.86 12.05 11.17
CA TRP A 256 9.45 10.68 10.90
C TRP A 256 10.11 10.07 9.66
N VAL A 257 10.38 10.87 8.63
CA VAL A 257 11.13 10.47 7.43
C VAL A 257 12.56 10.05 7.78
N ASN A 258 13.10 10.62 8.88
CA ASN A 258 14.40 10.31 9.44
C ASN A 258 14.34 9.24 10.55
N GLY A 259 13.22 8.53 10.69
CA GLY A 259 13.10 7.43 11.65
C GLY A 259 12.86 7.87 13.09
N VAL A 260 12.25 9.04 13.32
CA VAL A 260 12.02 9.58 14.66
C VAL A 260 10.53 9.88 14.88
N PHE A 261 9.99 9.43 16.01
CA PHE A 261 8.73 9.95 16.55
C PHE A 261 8.98 11.22 17.35
N VAL A 262 8.11 12.21 17.15
CA VAL A 262 8.11 13.47 17.91
C VAL A 262 6.69 13.71 18.39
N PHE A 263 6.54 13.83 19.69
CA PHE A 263 5.28 14.12 20.36
C PHE A 263 5.48 15.39 21.18
N GLU A 264 4.63 16.39 20.96
CA GLU A 264 4.69 17.70 21.64
C GLU A 264 3.29 18.02 22.15
N ASP A 265 3.13 17.95 23.47
CA ASP A 265 1.86 18.07 24.17
C ASP A 265 0.77 17.19 23.54
N GLU A 266 1.14 15.95 23.19
CA GLU A 266 0.30 15.03 22.45
C GLU A 266 -0.42 14.08 23.40
N SER A 267 -1.69 13.78 23.09
CA SER A 267 -2.48 12.86 23.91
C SER A 267 -2.02 11.40 23.74
N LEU A 268 -2.22 10.58 24.78
CA LEU A 268 -1.91 9.16 24.71
C LEU A 268 -2.70 8.45 23.61
N ASP A 269 -3.92 8.89 23.30
CA ASP A 269 -4.70 8.36 22.17
C ASP A 269 -3.96 8.56 20.84
N GLU A 270 -3.48 9.77 20.57
CA GLU A 270 -2.75 10.09 19.33
C GLU A 270 -1.37 9.42 19.26
N ILE A 271 -0.65 9.34 20.39
CA ILE A 271 0.61 8.58 20.50
C ILE A 271 0.36 7.11 20.16
N MET A 272 -0.64 6.49 20.79
CA MET A 272 -0.95 5.09 20.57
C MET A 272 -1.45 4.82 19.15
N LYS A 273 -2.16 5.76 18.49
CA LYS A 273 -2.47 5.64 17.06
C LYS A 273 -1.21 5.59 16.20
N ALA A 274 -0.26 6.50 16.41
CA ALA A 274 1.00 6.51 15.68
C ALA A 274 1.79 5.19 15.86
N LEU A 275 1.90 4.72 17.11
CA LEU A 275 2.54 3.43 17.42
C LEU A 275 1.77 2.26 16.81
N SER A 276 0.44 2.30 16.82
CA SER A 276 -0.40 1.25 16.26
C SER A 276 -0.18 1.05 14.76
N ARG A 277 0.03 2.15 14.04
CA ARG A 277 0.32 2.14 12.60
C ARG A 277 1.73 1.59 12.35
N TRP A 278 2.73 2.02 13.13
CA TRP A 278 4.13 1.64 12.92
C TRP A 278 4.49 0.22 13.38
N TYR A 279 3.84 -0.31 14.41
CA TYR A 279 4.10 -1.67 14.93
C TYR A 279 3.07 -2.70 14.48
N ASP A 280 2.03 -2.28 13.74
CA ASP A 280 0.90 -3.11 13.33
C ASP A 280 0.23 -3.82 14.52
N ILE A 281 -0.12 -3.01 15.53
CA ILE A 281 -0.78 -3.46 16.76
C ILE A 281 -2.19 -2.89 16.87
N LYS A 282 -3.00 -3.55 17.69
CA LYS A 282 -4.27 -3.03 18.19
C LYS A 282 -4.07 -2.33 19.53
N VAL A 283 -4.94 -1.40 19.86
CA VAL A 283 -4.88 -0.58 21.07
C VAL A 283 -6.24 -0.61 21.75
N VAL A 284 -6.26 -0.91 23.05
CA VAL A 284 -7.48 -0.94 23.85
C VAL A 284 -7.24 -0.16 25.14
N PHE A 285 -8.03 0.90 25.34
CA PHE A 285 -8.08 1.62 26.60
C PHE A 285 -9.12 0.97 27.52
N GLU A 286 -8.70 0.46 28.67
CA GLU A 286 -9.62 -0.10 29.68
C GLU A 286 -10.39 1.03 30.39
N LEU A 287 -9.76 2.19 30.56
CA LEU A 287 -10.35 3.41 31.10
C LEU A 287 -10.25 4.54 30.07
N ALA A 288 -11.38 5.16 29.76
CA ALA A 288 -11.45 6.19 28.71
C ALA A 288 -10.63 7.45 29.03
N GLU A 289 -10.56 7.83 30.30
CA GLU A 289 -9.79 8.99 30.81
C GLU A 289 -8.28 8.90 30.54
N ARG A 290 -7.74 7.69 30.33
CA ARG A 290 -6.32 7.49 30.00
C ARG A 290 -5.95 8.07 28.64
N LYS A 291 -6.93 8.23 27.74
CA LYS A 291 -6.72 8.84 26.42
C LYS A 291 -6.21 10.27 26.49
N ASP A 292 -6.61 11.00 27.53
CA ASP A 292 -6.38 12.43 27.66
C ASP A 292 -5.03 12.74 28.35
N PHE A 293 -4.26 11.72 28.72
CA PHE A 293 -2.92 11.91 29.27
C PHE A 293 -2.01 12.55 28.21
N ILE A 294 -1.33 13.62 28.59
CA ILE A 294 -0.49 14.40 27.67
C ILE A 294 0.98 14.06 27.89
N PHE A 295 1.70 13.80 26.80
CA PHE A 295 3.12 13.51 26.84
C PHE A 295 3.88 14.34 25.80
N THR A 296 5.14 14.62 26.14
CA THR A 296 6.12 15.23 25.23
C THR A 296 7.37 14.37 25.21
N GLY A 297 7.87 14.04 24.02
CA GLY A 297 9.02 13.15 23.88
C GLY A 297 9.47 12.95 22.45
N ILE A 298 10.73 12.50 22.32
CA ILE A 298 11.35 12.15 21.04
C ILE A 298 11.86 10.71 21.17
N LEU A 299 11.45 9.85 20.24
CA LEU A 299 11.75 8.41 20.27
C LEU A 299 12.25 7.95 18.91
N GLU A 300 13.28 7.11 18.88
CA GLU A 300 13.72 6.47 17.64
C GLU A 300 12.74 5.37 17.24
N ARG A 301 12.31 5.35 15.97
CA ARG A 301 11.41 4.33 15.40
C ARG A 301 12.01 2.93 15.35
N THR A 302 13.32 2.81 15.55
CA THR A 302 14.07 1.56 15.59
C THR A 302 13.94 0.81 16.92
N ARG A 303 13.45 1.48 17.98
CA ARG A 303 13.23 0.86 19.30
C ARG A 303 12.13 -0.20 19.24
N SER A 304 12.19 -1.17 20.16
CA SER A 304 11.09 -2.12 20.31
C SER A 304 9.85 -1.42 20.87
N ILE A 305 8.67 -2.02 20.67
CA ILE A 305 7.45 -1.48 21.26
C ILE A 305 7.53 -1.52 22.79
N ASP A 306 8.09 -2.59 23.37
CA ASP A 306 8.24 -2.76 24.82
C ASP A 306 9.06 -1.60 25.41
N ASP A 307 10.20 -1.25 24.79
CA ASP A 307 11.03 -0.12 25.24
C ASP A 307 10.27 1.22 25.21
N ILE A 308 9.43 1.43 24.20
CA ILE A 308 8.64 2.67 24.08
C ILE A 308 7.56 2.71 25.16
N LEU A 309 6.84 1.61 25.38
CA LEU A 309 5.79 1.55 26.39
C LEU A 309 6.38 1.75 27.79
N ASP A 310 7.52 1.13 28.11
CA ASP A 310 8.24 1.34 29.37
C ASP A 310 8.60 2.82 29.59
N LEU A 311 9.07 3.52 28.54
CA LEU A 311 9.36 4.95 28.62
C LEU A 311 8.11 5.78 28.89
N ILE A 312 6.96 5.44 28.28
CA ILE A 312 5.69 6.11 28.51
C ILE A 312 5.21 5.86 29.94
N GLU A 313 5.33 4.64 30.48
CA GLU A 313 4.98 4.34 31.88
C GLU A 313 5.81 5.17 32.87
N VAL A 314 7.12 5.28 32.62
CA VAL A 314 8.03 6.08 33.45
C VAL A 314 7.66 7.55 33.39
N ALA A 315 7.41 8.09 32.19
CA ALA A 315 6.98 9.48 32.01
C ALA A 315 5.63 9.77 32.68
N GLY A 316 4.71 8.79 32.66
CA GLY A 316 3.40 8.85 33.29
C GLY A 316 3.43 8.56 34.79
N GLN A 317 4.60 8.43 35.40
CA GLN A 317 4.79 8.14 36.83
C GLN A 317 4.02 6.90 37.32
N GLY A 318 3.81 5.93 36.43
CA GLY A 318 3.06 4.70 36.71
C GLY A 318 1.54 4.87 36.77
N GLU A 319 0.99 6.04 36.45
CA GLU A 319 -0.46 6.24 36.32
C GLU A 319 -1.02 5.48 35.12
N VAL A 320 -0.19 5.21 34.11
CA VAL A 320 -0.55 4.41 32.94
C VAL A 320 0.25 3.11 32.99
N LYS A 321 -0.43 1.98 32.76
CA LYS A 321 0.21 0.66 32.64
C LYS A 321 -0.17 -0.04 31.35
N PHE A 322 0.78 -0.75 30.76
CA PHE A 322 0.58 -1.47 29.51
C PHE A 322 0.65 -2.98 29.71
N GLU A 323 -0.16 -3.70 28.94
CA GLU A 323 -0.03 -5.14 28.80
C GLU A 323 -0.22 -5.54 27.34
N ILE A 324 0.70 -6.33 26.80
CA ILE A 324 0.62 -6.85 25.45
C ILE A 324 0.03 -8.26 25.46
N ARG A 325 -1.06 -8.46 24.73
CA ARG A 325 -1.69 -9.77 24.48
C ARG A 325 -2.07 -9.88 23.01
N ASP A 326 -1.59 -10.89 22.29
CA ASP A 326 -1.98 -11.15 20.89
C ASP A 326 -1.92 -9.92 19.97
N LYS A 327 -0.77 -9.21 19.96
CA LYS A 327 -0.56 -7.92 19.25
C LYS A 327 -1.54 -6.81 19.62
N THR A 328 -2.18 -6.91 20.78
CA THR A 328 -3.05 -5.88 21.34
C THR A 328 -2.39 -5.30 22.57
N VAL A 329 -2.19 -3.99 22.58
CA VAL A 329 -1.73 -3.24 23.75
C VAL A 329 -2.97 -2.80 24.53
N HIS A 330 -3.11 -3.32 25.75
CA HIS A 330 -4.11 -2.93 26.73
C HIS A 330 -3.51 -1.83 27.62
N ILE A 331 -4.20 -0.69 27.72
CA ILE A 331 -3.85 0.42 28.59
C ILE A 331 -4.77 0.39 29.82
N LYS A 332 -4.17 0.20 31.00
CA LYS A 332 -4.85 0.05 32.30
C LYS A 332 -4.87 1.35 33.09
#